data_AF-X0YA10-F1
#
_entry.id   AF-X0YA10-F1
#
_cell.length_a   1.000
_cell.length_b   1.000
_cell.length_c   1.000
_cell.angle_alpha   90.00
_cell.angle_beta   90.00
_cell.angle_gamma   90.00
#
_symmetry.space_group_name_H-M   'P 1'
#
loop_
_entity.id
_entity.type
_entity.pdbx_description
1 polymer ?
#
loop_
_entity_poly.entity_id
_entity_poly.type
_entity_poly.pdbx_seq_one_letter_code
_entity_poly.pdbx_strand_id
1 'polypeptide(L)'
;MARPERVLVQAGVAAWDSIVNDNTNKLFITPSPVPLHTGDETDLQATHPAASYDKCLIFVDHTVEGWVLYVSTGAAWIKYVS
;
A
#
# COMPACT_ATOMS: atom_id res chain seq x y z
N MET A 1 -10.67 -11.99 3.25
CA MET A 1 -9.88 -13.00 3.96
C MET A 1 -9.23 -12.32 5.16
N ALA A 2 -9.34 -12.88 6.36
CA ALA A 2 -8.67 -12.29 7.53
C ALA A 2 -7.16 -12.34 7.32
N ARG A 3 -6.46 -11.27 7.70
CA ARG A 3 -5.00 -11.20 7.60
C ARG A 3 -4.37 -12.24 8.56
N PRO A 4 -3.33 -12.99 8.16
CA PRO A 4 -2.62 -13.90 9.05
C PRO A 4 -2.11 -13.18 10.31
N GLU A 5 -1.84 -13.91 11.38
CA GLU A 5 -1.19 -13.33 12.55
C GLU A 5 0.30 -13.14 12.29
N ARG A 6 0.87 -12.02 12.73
CA ARG A 6 2.29 -11.73 12.56
C ARG A 6 3.12 -12.49 13.61
N VAL A 7 4.09 -13.27 13.14
CA VAL A 7 5.17 -13.80 13.99
C VAL A 7 6.29 -12.78 14.08
N LEU A 8 6.65 -12.35 15.30
CA LEU A 8 7.75 -11.43 15.54
C LEU A 8 9.10 -12.15 15.44
N VAL A 9 10.09 -11.50 14.83
CA VAL A 9 11.49 -11.94 14.95
C VAL A 9 11.95 -11.57 16.36
N GLN A 10 12.50 -12.54 17.08
CA GLN A 10 12.96 -12.36 18.45
C GLN A 10 14.12 -11.35 18.48
N ALA A 11 13.92 -10.21 19.15
CA ALA A 11 14.90 -9.13 19.17
C ALA A 11 16.15 -9.50 19.98
N GLY A 12 17.32 -9.13 19.47
CA GLY A 12 18.61 -9.22 20.18
C GLY A 12 19.50 -10.38 19.75
N VAL A 13 19.14 -11.10 18.69
CA VAL A 13 19.96 -12.16 18.08
C VAL A 13 20.86 -11.57 17.00
N ALA A 14 20.35 -10.63 16.23
CA ALA A 14 21.11 -9.91 15.21
C ALA A 14 20.79 -8.42 15.17
N ALA A 15 21.75 -7.60 14.76
CA ALA A 15 21.59 -6.15 14.67
C ALA A 15 20.48 -5.70 13.71
N TRP A 16 20.03 -6.58 12.81
CA TRP A 16 18.98 -6.32 11.83
C TRP A 16 17.57 -6.72 12.29
N ASP A 17 17.40 -7.33 13.48
CA ASP A 17 16.10 -7.82 13.97
C ASP A 17 15.05 -6.70 14.03
N SER A 18 15.45 -5.51 14.46
CA SER A 18 14.56 -4.34 14.53
C SER A 18 14.14 -3.85 13.15
N ILE A 19 15.07 -3.81 12.20
CA ILE A 19 14.82 -3.39 10.81
C ILE A 19 13.87 -4.37 10.13
N VAL A 20 14.06 -5.67 10.34
CA VAL A 20 13.16 -6.71 9.79
C VAL A 20 11.78 -6.57 10.40
N ASN A 21 11.67 -6.47 11.73
CA ASN A 21 10.37 -6.29 12.39
C ASN A 21 9.63 -5.01 11.93
N ASP A 22 10.35 -3.91 11.72
CA ASP A 22 9.77 -2.66 11.21
C ASP A 22 9.28 -2.79 9.77
N ASN A 23 10.07 -3.43 8.89
CA ASN A 23 9.68 -3.65 7.51
C ASN A 23 8.49 -4.63 7.40
N THR A 24 8.50 -5.71 8.18
CA THR A 24 7.38 -6.65 8.24
C THR A 24 6.14 -5.98 8.84
N ASN A 25 6.28 -5.10 9.84
CA ASN A 25 5.18 -4.29 10.34
C ASN A 25 4.55 -3.46 9.24
N LYS A 26 5.37 -2.74 8.45
CA LYS A 26 4.91 -1.92 7.32
C LYS A 26 4.10 -2.76 6.33
N LEU A 27 4.58 -3.95 5.96
CA LEU A 27 3.86 -4.87 5.08
C LEU A 27 2.52 -5.38 5.68
N PHE A 28 2.47 -5.58 7.00
CA PHE A 28 1.27 -6.04 7.71
C PHE A 28 0.25 -4.93 8.00
N ILE A 29 0.62 -3.66 7.94
CA ILE A 29 -0.32 -2.53 8.06
C ILE A 29 -0.81 -2.05 6.70
N THR A 30 -0.03 -2.24 5.62
CA THR A 30 -0.48 -1.92 4.26
C THR A 30 -1.81 -2.61 4.01
N PRO A 31 -2.90 -1.95 3.63
CA PRO A 31 -4.16 -2.64 3.37
C PRO A 31 -3.97 -3.69 2.27
N SER A 32 -4.32 -4.94 2.59
CA SER A 32 -4.41 -6.05 1.65
C SER A 32 -5.84 -6.58 1.70
N PRO A 33 -6.51 -6.83 0.56
CA PRO A 33 -5.99 -6.76 -0.81
C PRO A 33 -5.63 -5.35 -1.29
N VAL A 34 -4.89 -5.25 -2.41
CA VAL A 34 -4.68 -3.98 -3.12
C VAL A 34 -6.03 -3.27 -3.21
N PRO A 35 -6.16 -2.06 -2.65
CA PRO A 35 -7.44 -1.38 -2.69
C PRO A 35 -7.91 -1.23 -4.13
N LEU A 36 -9.20 -1.41 -4.32
CA LEU A 36 -9.87 -1.21 -5.59
C LEU A 36 -10.65 0.10 -5.46
N HIS A 37 -10.49 0.96 -6.45
CA HIS A 37 -11.23 2.19 -6.58
C HIS A 37 -12.10 2.14 -7.83
N THR A 38 -13.31 2.68 -7.74
CA THR A 38 -14.25 2.76 -8.87
C THR A 38 -14.51 4.22 -9.19
N GLY A 39 -14.37 4.59 -10.46
CA GLY A 39 -14.40 5.97 -10.91
C GLY A 39 -13.01 6.49 -11.24
N ASP A 40 -12.88 7.80 -11.41
CA ASP A 40 -11.61 8.43 -11.77
C ASP A 40 -10.75 8.68 -10.52
N GLU A 41 -9.47 8.98 -10.70
CA GLU A 41 -8.47 9.12 -9.62
C GLU A 41 -8.66 10.35 -8.72
N THR A 42 -9.63 11.21 -9.02
CA THR A 42 -9.77 12.56 -8.46
C THR A 42 -10.01 12.60 -6.95
N ASP A 43 -10.64 11.57 -6.40
CA ASP A 43 -10.98 11.45 -4.97
C ASP A 43 -10.04 10.50 -4.21
N LEU A 44 -9.05 9.91 -4.89
CA LEU A 44 -8.10 8.98 -4.26
C LEU A 44 -7.39 9.59 -3.06
N GLN A 45 -7.03 10.87 -3.14
CA GLN A 45 -6.35 11.53 -2.01
C GLN A 45 -7.26 11.71 -0.79
N ALA A 46 -8.58 11.74 -0.99
CA ALA A 46 -9.56 11.85 0.09
C ALA A 46 -9.92 10.47 0.68
N THR A 47 -10.11 9.46 -0.17
CA THR A 47 -10.54 8.12 0.22
C THR A 47 -9.39 7.21 0.63
N HIS A 48 -8.23 7.37 -0.01
CA HIS A 48 -7.00 6.60 0.22
C HIS A 48 -5.79 7.54 0.33
N PRO A 49 -5.65 8.34 1.40
CA PRO A 49 -4.63 9.38 1.48
C PRO A 49 -3.21 8.82 1.26
N ALA A 50 -2.48 9.30 0.24
CA ALA A 50 -1.21 8.71 -0.19
C ALA A 50 -0.19 8.52 0.95
N ALA A 51 -0.18 9.42 1.94
CA ALA A 51 0.69 9.35 3.11
C ALA A 51 0.49 8.08 3.97
N SER A 52 -0.74 7.56 4.03
CA SER A 52 -1.07 6.30 4.72
C SER A 52 -0.74 5.06 3.88
N TYR A 53 -0.36 5.27 2.61
CA TYR A 53 -0.17 4.24 1.59
C TYR A 53 1.19 4.41 0.88
N ASP A 54 2.22 4.99 1.52
CA ASP A 54 3.53 5.19 0.88
C ASP A 54 4.08 3.86 0.31
N LYS A 55 4.51 3.90 -0.96
CA LYS A 55 4.99 2.75 -1.74
C LYS A 55 3.95 1.63 -1.91
N CYS A 56 2.67 1.95 -1.78
CA CYS A 56 1.58 1.03 -2.07
C CYS A 56 1.01 1.27 -3.47
N LEU A 57 0.26 0.28 -3.93
CA LEU A 57 -0.42 0.29 -5.22
C LEU A 57 -1.93 0.37 -5.01
N ILE A 58 -2.65 0.94 -5.98
CA ILE A 58 -4.10 0.89 -6.06
C ILE A 58 -4.53 0.68 -7.52
N PHE A 59 -5.53 -0.17 -7.73
CA PHE A 59 -6.14 -0.37 -9.04
C PHE A 59 -7.40 0.50 -9.13
N VAL A 60 -7.48 1.31 -10.17
CA VAL A 60 -8.59 2.23 -10.44
C VAL A 60 -9.34 1.73 -11.67
N ASP A 61 -10.64 1.46 -11.53
CA ASP A 61 -11.54 1.22 -12.65
C ASP A 61 -11.98 2.57 -13.23
N HIS A 62 -11.12 3.15 -14.05
CA HIS A 62 -11.29 4.47 -14.63
C HIS A 62 -12.39 4.42 -15.71
N THR A 63 -13.29 5.38 -15.70
CA THR A 63 -14.48 5.39 -16.58
C THR A 63 -14.16 5.41 -18.08
N VAL A 64 -13.06 6.09 -18.46
CA VAL A 64 -12.54 6.18 -19.84
C VAL A 64 -11.44 5.16 -20.16
N GLU A 65 -10.49 4.95 -19.26
CA GLU A 65 -9.27 4.17 -19.55
C GLU A 65 -9.37 2.69 -19.14
N GLY A 66 -10.43 2.30 -18.42
CA GLY A 66 -10.57 0.98 -17.81
C GLY A 66 -9.64 0.82 -16.61
N TRP A 67 -9.11 -0.38 -16.39
CA TRP A 67 -8.27 -0.66 -15.24
C TRP A 67 -6.88 -0.03 -15.35
N VAL A 68 -6.60 0.95 -14.49
CA VAL A 68 -5.33 1.68 -14.43
C VAL A 68 -4.68 1.47 -13.07
N LEU A 69 -3.37 1.28 -13.07
CA LEU A 69 -2.58 1.13 -11.85
C LEU A 69 -2.01 2.49 -11.42
N TYR A 70 -2.16 2.83 -10.14
CA TYR A 70 -1.51 3.99 -9.53
C TYR A 70 -0.57 3.55 -8.40
N VAL A 71 0.54 4.27 -8.26
CA VAL A 71 1.54 4.09 -7.20
C VAL A 71 1.53 5.30 -6.28
N SER A 72 1.47 5.07 -4.97
CA SER A 72 1.63 6.15 -4.00
C SER A 72 3.10 6.45 -3.74
N THR A 73 3.44 7.74 -3.76
CA THR A 73 4.75 8.28 -3.37
C THR A 73 4.80 8.73 -1.91
N GLY A 74 3.76 8.45 -1.12
CA GLY A 74 3.58 9.03 0.21
C GLY A 74 3.07 10.48 0.19
N ALA A 75 3.07 11.14 -0.97
CA ALA A 75 2.53 12.49 -1.15
C ALA A 75 1.33 12.51 -2.11
N ALA A 76 1.39 11.73 -3.19
CA ALA A 76 0.35 11.66 -4.22
C ALA A 76 0.26 10.26 -4.83
N TRP A 77 -0.87 10.00 -5.50
CA TRP A 77 -1.05 8.86 -6.39
C TRP A 77 -0.59 9.24 -7.80
N ILE A 78 0.36 8.48 -8.33
CA ILE A 78 0.91 8.69 -9.66
C ILE A 78 0.52 7.51 -10.53
N LYS A 79 -0.05 7.78 -11.70
CA LYS A 79 -0.37 6.75 -12.69
C LYS A 79 0.90 6.01 -13.07
N TYR A 80 0.87 4.69 -12.98
CA TYR A 80 1.96 3.83 -13.43
C TYR A 80 1.90 3.73 -14.95
N VAL A 81 2.98 4.13 -15.62
CA VAL A 81 3.13 4.04 -17.08
C VAL A 81 4.32 3.12 -17.34
N SER A 82 4.07 1.98 -17.99
CA SER A 82 5.11 1.02 -18.40
C SER A 82 5.82 1.43 -19.67
#